data_AF-A0A7X4I927-F1
#
_entry.id   AF-A0A7X4I927-F1
#
_cell.length_a   1.000
_cell.length_b   1.000
_cell.length_c   1.000
_cell.angle_alpha   90.00
_cell.angle_beta   90.00
_cell.angle_gamma   90.00
#
_symmetry.space_group_name_H-M   'P 1'
#
loop_
_entity.id
_entity.type
_entity.pdbx_description
1 polymer ?
#
loop_
_entity_poly.entity_id
_entity_poly.type
_entity_poly.pdbx_seq_one_letter_code
_entity_poly.pdbx_strand_id
1 'polypeptide(L)'
;MEIRDINEIRSAIKYMDYKPVMLAKFYDIKSLLFKEILENEDYYKVASILPNPGNDNKIVKCVNILDKKYMAGREVVDCTKTPGAIPAEAAEVLKSIRATEDPVSVKLSFGKEMKAEVYMNIPRGNSLTISDMTITPETELTVMNLYNTYYTEGFTLALHFDDFAVAIEPSALDGIKGQGDVFVYAMTKNAIYKDFGSRYFDIAAILKYYRG
;
A
#
# COMPACT_ATOMS: atom_id res chain seq x y z
N MET A 1 -15.97 6.77 -24.94
CA MET A 1 -16.40 5.71 -24.02
C MET A 1 -17.79 6.06 -23.51
N GLU A 2 -18.73 5.13 -23.58
CA GLU A 2 -20.10 5.37 -23.11
C GLU A 2 -20.21 5.20 -21.59
N ILE A 3 -21.18 5.86 -20.95
CA ILE A 3 -21.40 5.77 -19.49
C ILE A 3 -21.68 4.32 -19.03
N ARG A 4 -22.29 3.52 -19.90
CA ARG A 4 -22.52 2.09 -19.65
C ARG A 4 -21.21 1.34 -19.47
N ASP A 5 -20.25 1.54 -20.38
CA ASP A 5 -18.92 0.93 -20.32
C ASP A 5 -18.19 1.29 -19.01
N ILE A 6 -18.29 2.55 -18.60
CA ILE A 6 -17.66 3.04 -17.36
C ILE A 6 -18.19 2.29 -16.14
N ASN A 7 -19.51 2.08 -16.05
CA ASN A 7 -20.12 1.38 -14.92
C ASN A 7 -19.75 -0.11 -14.89
N GLU A 8 -19.70 -0.76 -16.05
CA GLU A 8 -19.30 -2.16 -16.17
C GLU A 8 -17.82 -2.34 -15.78
N ILE A 9 -16.92 -1.48 -16.29
CA ILE A 9 -15.49 -1.47 -15.94
C ILE A 9 -15.28 -1.23 -14.43
N ARG A 10 -15.97 -0.22 -13.87
CA ARG A 10 -15.88 0.07 -12.43
C ARG A 10 -16.32 -1.12 -11.57
N SER A 11 -17.39 -1.81 -11.98
CA SER A 11 -17.85 -3.01 -11.29
C SER A 11 -16.79 -4.12 -11.33
N ALA A 12 -16.19 -4.38 -12.50
CA ALA A 12 -15.14 -5.38 -12.65
C ALA A 12 -13.91 -5.07 -11.78
N ILE A 13 -13.46 -3.80 -11.71
CA ILE A 13 -12.33 -3.39 -10.86
C ILE A 13 -12.68 -3.53 -9.37
N LYS A 14 -13.92 -3.19 -8.98
CA LYS A 14 -14.36 -3.26 -7.59
C LYS A 14 -14.25 -4.69 -7.04
N TYR A 15 -14.72 -5.66 -7.80
CA TYR A 15 -14.78 -7.08 -7.41
C TYR A 15 -13.57 -7.90 -7.85
N MET A 16 -12.58 -7.28 -8.50
CA MET A 16 -11.33 -7.94 -8.85
C MET A 16 -10.66 -8.51 -7.59
N ASP A 17 -10.44 -9.83 -7.62
CA ASP A 17 -9.47 -10.48 -6.76
C ASP A 17 -8.10 -10.44 -7.47
N TYR A 18 -7.11 -9.83 -6.83
CA TYR A 18 -5.76 -9.76 -7.36
C TYR A 18 -4.76 -10.00 -6.24
N LYS A 19 -3.69 -10.74 -6.56
CA LYS A 19 -2.60 -10.96 -5.62
C LYS A 19 -1.95 -9.60 -5.30
N PRO A 20 -1.58 -9.35 -4.03
CA PRO A 20 -0.88 -8.12 -3.68
C PRO A 20 0.39 -7.98 -4.54
N VAL A 21 0.41 -6.93 -5.37
CA VAL A 21 1.59 -6.52 -6.13
C VAL A 21 2.40 -5.49 -5.35
N MET A 22 3.66 -5.29 -5.70
CA MET A 22 4.53 -4.32 -5.00
C MET A 22 3.96 -2.89 -5.09
N LEU A 23 3.32 -2.53 -6.21
CA LEU A 23 2.67 -1.24 -6.37
C LEU A 23 1.56 -0.98 -5.33
N ALA A 24 0.88 -2.02 -4.86
CA ALA A 24 -0.22 -1.89 -3.89
C ALA A 24 0.26 -1.46 -2.49
N LYS A 25 1.57 -1.53 -2.23
CA LYS A 25 2.16 -1.01 -0.98
C LYS A 25 2.17 0.52 -0.96
N PHE A 26 2.12 1.14 -2.13
CA PHE A 26 2.30 2.57 -2.29
C PHE A 26 1.06 3.29 -2.80
N TYR A 27 0.20 2.62 -3.58
CA TYR A 27 -0.94 3.28 -4.24
C TYR A 27 -2.23 2.49 -4.16
N ASP A 28 -3.35 3.21 -4.26
CA ASP A 28 -4.66 2.64 -4.56
C ASP A 28 -4.70 2.14 -6.01
N ILE A 29 -4.38 0.86 -6.19
CA ILE A 29 -4.38 0.19 -7.50
C ILE A 29 -5.71 0.32 -8.22
N LYS A 30 -6.84 0.24 -7.50
CA LYS A 30 -8.16 0.24 -8.13
C LYS A 30 -8.46 1.62 -8.71
N SER A 31 -8.22 2.66 -7.93
CA SER A 31 -8.39 4.05 -8.36
C SER A 31 -7.42 4.41 -9.48
N LEU A 32 -6.15 4.02 -9.36
CA LEU A 32 -5.11 4.28 -10.35
C LEU A 32 -5.39 3.56 -11.69
N LEU A 33 -5.79 2.29 -11.63
CA LEU A 33 -6.16 1.52 -12.81
C LEU A 33 -7.38 2.12 -13.51
N PHE A 34 -8.40 2.50 -12.75
CA PHE A 34 -9.59 3.11 -13.31
C PHE A 34 -9.24 4.41 -14.03
N LYS A 35 -8.43 5.28 -13.41
CA LYS A 35 -7.92 6.50 -14.04
C LYS A 35 -7.20 6.21 -15.37
N GLU A 36 -6.27 5.26 -15.40
CA GLU A 36 -5.52 4.92 -16.62
C GLU A 36 -6.44 4.38 -17.71
N ILE A 37 -7.47 3.58 -17.38
CA ILE A 37 -8.46 3.14 -18.38
C ILE A 37 -9.30 4.31 -18.91
N LEU A 38 -9.60 5.32 -18.08
CA LEU A 38 -10.35 6.49 -18.52
C LEU A 38 -9.52 7.41 -19.42
N GLU A 39 -8.23 7.54 -19.17
CA GLU A 39 -7.35 8.55 -19.78
C GLU A 39 -6.46 7.99 -20.89
N ASN A 40 -6.21 6.68 -20.94
CA ASN A 40 -5.30 6.06 -21.89
C ASN A 40 -6.02 5.05 -22.81
N GLU A 41 -6.00 5.34 -24.11
CA GLU A 41 -6.67 4.53 -25.13
C GLU A 41 -6.15 3.09 -25.20
N ASP A 42 -4.88 2.85 -24.88
CA ASP A 42 -4.30 1.50 -24.89
C ASP A 42 -4.83 0.67 -23.72
N TYR A 43 -4.94 1.26 -22.53
CA TYR A 43 -5.59 0.63 -21.38
C TYR A 43 -7.07 0.39 -21.65
N TYR A 44 -7.75 1.37 -22.25
CA TYR A 44 -9.15 1.22 -22.65
C TYR A 44 -9.33 0.09 -23.65
N LYS A 45 -8.51 -0.02 -24.71
CA LYS A 45 -8.57 -1.12 -25.68
C LYS A 45 -8.41 -2.48 -25.00
N VAL A 46 -7.43 -2.64 -24.12
CA VAL A 46 -7.26 -3.89 -23.37
C VAL A 46 -8.48 -4.20 -22.50
N ALA A 47 -9.12 -3.18 -21.93
CA ALA A 47 -10.33 -3.33 -21.12
C ALA A 47 -11.62 -3.54 -21.96
N SER A 48 -11.73 -2.96 -23.17
CA SER A 48 -12.96 -2.85 -23.97
C SER A 48 -13.13 -3.91 -25.06
N ILE A 49 -12.07 -4.60 -25.49
CA ILE A 49 -12.10 -5.56 -26.61
C ILE A 49 -12.98 -6.80 -26.35
N LEU A 50 -13.57 -7.02 -25.16
CA LEU A 50 -14.09 -8.35 -24.85
C LEU A 50 -15.53 -8.39 -24.29
N PRO A 51 -16.41 -9.21 -24.89
CA PRO A 51 -17.75 -9.44 -24.40
C PRO A 51 -17.67 -10.41 -23.23
N ASN A 52 -17.55 -9.90 -22.01
CA ASN A 52 -18.18 -10.47 -20.81
C ASN A 52 -17.60 -9.83 -19.54
N PRO A 53 -18.46 -9.28 -18.66
CA PRO A 53 -18.09 -8.61 -17.41
C PRO A 53 -17.69 -9.58 -16.27
N GLY A 54 -17.02 -10.70 -16.58
CA GLY A 54 -16.70 -11.75 -15.61
C GLY A 54 -15.40 -12.50 -15.87
N ASN A 55 -14.39 -11.85 -16.47
CA ASN A 55 -13.10 -12.51 -16.73
C ASN A 55 -11.97 -11.73 -16.04
N ASP A 56 -11.77 -12.04 -14.76
CA ASP A 56 -10.74 -11.49 -13.86
C ASP A 56 -9.35 -11.44 -14.51
N ASN A 57 -9.06 -12.38 -15.42
CA ASN A 57 -7.79 -12.46 -16.15
C ASN A 57 -7.43 -11.20 -16.96
N LYS A 58 -8.40 -10.34 -17.32
CA LYS A 58 -8.13 -9.14 -18.14
C LYS A 58 -7.83 -7.91 -17.28
N ILE A 59 -8.58 -7.70 -16.21
CA ILE A 59 -8.26 -6.66 -15.24
C ILE A 59 -6.90 -6.97 -14.61
N VAL A 60 -6.61 -8.26 -14.33
CA VAL A 60 -5.27 -8.72 -13.91
C VAL A 60 -4.18 -8.35 -14.94
N LYS A 61 -4.45 -8.45 -16.26
CA LYS A 61 -3.50 -7.98 -17.28
C LYS A 61 -3.28 -6.47 -17.20
N CYS A 62 -4.33 -5.67 -17.06
CA CYS A 62 -4.18 -4.23 -16.92
C CYS A 62 -3.41 -3.85 -15.64
N VAL A 63 -3.64 -4.56 -14.53
CA VAL A 63 -2.84 -4.42 -13.29
C VAL A 63 -1.38 -4.76 -13.56
N ASN A 64 -1.08 -5.84 -14.30
CA ASN A 64 0.31 -6.18 -14.63
C ASN A 64 0.99 -5.14 -15.52
N ILE A 65 0.26 -4.51 -16.44
CA ILE A 65 0.78 -3.40 -17.27
C ILE A 65 1.02 -2.18 -16.37
N LEU A 66 0.10 -1.88 -15.46
CA LEU A 66 0.22 -0.80 -14.49
C LEU A 66 1.43 -1.01 -13.57
N ASP A 67 1.56 -2.19 -12.97
CA ASP A 67 2.68 -2.54 -12.12
C ASP A 67 4.00 -2.39 -12.89
N LYS A 68 4.10 -2.93 -14.11
CA LYS A 68 5.28 -2.71 -14.97
C LYS A 68 5.57 -1.24 -15.24
N LYS A 69 4.55 -0.43 -15.53
CA LYS A 69 4.72 1.01 -15.81
C LYS A 69 5.33 1.74 -14.61
N TYR A 70 4.79 1.52 -13.42
CA TYR A 70 5.21 2.24 -12.22
C TYR A 70 6.44 1.63 -11.55
N MET A 71 6.70 0.34 -11.73
CA MET A 71 7.86 -0.36 -11.17
C MET A 71 9.05 -0.39 -12.15
N ALA A 72 8.87 0.03 -13.41
CA ALA A 72 9.93 0.01 -14.43
C ALA A 72 11.21 0.70 -13.96
N GLY A 73 12.35 0.08 -14.27
CA GLY A 73 13.68 0.62 -13.96
C GLY A 73 14.09 0.50 -12.49
N ARG A 74 13.26 -0.11 -11.63
CA ARG A 74 13.57 -0.29 -10.21
C ARG A 74 14.00 -1.72 -9.91
N GLU A 75 15.14 -1.85 -9.25
CA GLU A 75 15.56 -3.13 -8.65
C GLU A 75 14.78 -3.40 -7.36
N VAL A 76 14.43 -4.66 -7.10
CA VAL A 76 13.83 -5.05 -5.81
C VAL A 76 14.94 -5.57 -4.89
N VAL A 77 15.19 -4.85 -3.79
CA VAL A 77 16.24 -5.14 -2.82
C VAL A 77 15.61 -5.65 -1.51
N ASP A 78 15.77 -6.94 -1.25
CA ASP A 78 15.26 -7.60 -0.05
C ASP A 78 16.25 -7.48 1.13
N CYS A 79 16.14 -6.39 1.88
CA CYS A 79 17.01 -6.07 3.02
C CYS A 79 16.73 -6.96 4.24
N THR A 80 15.67 -7.77 4.23
CA THR A 80 15.42 -8.74 5.30
C THR A 80 16.55 -9.78 5.37
N LYS A 81 17.16 -10.08 4.22
CA LYS A 81 18.28 -11.04 4.07
C LYS A 81 19.65 -10.39 4.23
N THR A 82 19.77 -9.11 3.90
CA THR A 82 21.02 -8.34 4.02
C THR A 82 20.72 -6.97 4.63
N PRO A 83 20.96 -6.80 5.95
CA PRO A 83 20.60 -5.57 6.65
C PRO A 83 21.33 -4.33 6.14
N GLY A 84 20.64 -3.17 6.19
CA GLY A 84 21.27 -1.85 6.07
C GLY A 84 21.20 -1.17 4.70
N ALA A 85 20.40 -1.66 3.75
CA ALA A 85 20.34 -1.10 2.39
C ALA A 85 19.22 -0.07 2.16
N ILE A 86 18.30 0.16 3.11
CA ILE A 86 17.29 1.24 2.96
C ILE A 86 18.00 2.62 2.97
N PRO A 87 17.72 3.51 1.99
CA PRO A 87 18.28 4.85 1.94
C PRO A 87 18.05 5.65 3.22
N ALA A 88 19.01 6.49 3.60
CA ALA A 88 19.00 7.21 4.88
C ALA A 88 17.74 8.06 5.09
N GLU A 89 17.31 8.81 4.08
CA GLU A 89 16.11 9.68 4.15
C GLU A 89 14.83 8.89 4.42
N ALA A 90 14.66 7.76 3.71
CA ALA A 90 13.55 6.84 3.95
C ALA A 90 13.63 6.21 5.35
N ALA A 91 14.83 5.79 5.77
CA ALA A 91 15.06 5.23 7.10
C ALA A 91 14.75 6.27 8.21
N GLU A 92 15.05 7.55 8.01
CA GLU A 92 14.71 8.62 8.95
C GLU A 92 13.20 8.84 9.07
N VAL A 93 12.45 8.77 7.97
CA VAL A 93 10.98 8.79 8.04
C VAL A 93 10.49 7.59 8.86
N LEU A 94 10.96 6.39 8.54
CA LEU A 94 10.54 5.17 9.23
C LEU A 94 10.88 5.20 10.73
N LYS A 95 12.06 5.71 11.09
CA LYS A 95 12.50 5.86 12.50
C LYS A 95 11.73 6.91 13.28
N SER A 96 11.04 7.82 12.60
CA SER A 96 10.18 8.79 13.27
C SER A 96 8.87 8.19 13.74
N ILE A 97 8.48 7.02 13.23
CA ILE A 97 7.18 6.42 13.49
C ILE A 97 7.10 5.90 14.92
N ARG A 98 5.94 6.09 15.55
CA ARG A 98 5.58 5.47 16.82
C ARG A 98 4.23 4.81 16.68
N ALA A 99 4.16 3.51 16.99
CA ALA A 99 2.92 2.79 17.08
C ALA A 99 2.40 2.82 18.52
N THR A 100 1.15 3.22 18.69
CA THR A 100 0.46 3.21 19.98
C THR A 100 -0.80 2.36 19.87
N GLU A 101 -1.14 1.69 20.97
CA GLU A 101 -2.44 1.06 21.12
C GLU A 101 -3.32 1.90 22.04
N ASP A 102 -4.59 1.99 21.68
CA ASP A 102 -5.66 2.41 22.57
C ASP A 102 -6.71 1.29 22.67
N PRO A 103 -7.74 1.39 23.53
CA PRO A 103 -8.65 0.28 23.77
C PRO A 103 -9.37 -0.28 22.54
N VAL A 104 -9.46 0.49 21.45
CA VAL A 104 -10.25 0.14 20.26
C VAL A 104 -9.49 0.30 18.95
N SER A 105 -8.22 0.71 18.97
CA SER A 105 -7.46 0.99 17.76
C SER A 105 -5.95 0.88 17.92
N VAL A 106 -5.29 0.68 16.78
CA VAL A 106 -3.84 0.92 16.64
C VAL A 106 -3.66 2.21 15.86
N LYS A 107 -2.79 3.07 16.37
CA LYS A 107 -2.48 4.39 15.81
C LYS A 107 -1.00 4.50 15.49
N LEU A 108 -0.69 5.30 14.47
CA LEU A 108 0.66 5.73 14.14
C LEU A 108 0.78 7.24 14.33
N SER A 109 1.84 7.66 15.00
CA SER A 109 2.29 9.06 15.08
C SER A 109 3.72 9.20 14.56
N PHE A 110 4.18 10.43 14.37
CA PHE A 110 5.46 10.73 13.73
C PHE A 110 6.26 11.74 14.53
N GLY A 111 7.50 11.43 14.88
CA GLY A 111 8.36 12.30 15.69
C GLY A 111 8.99 13.47 14.93
N LYS A 112 8.61 13.71 13.68
CA LYS A 112 9.14 14.80 12.85
C LYS A 112 8.03 15.44 12.03
N GLU A 113 8.16 16.75 11.81
CA GLU A 113 7.30 17.44 10.85
C GLU A 113 7.72 17.06 9.44
N MET A 114 6.74 16.78 8.59
CA MET A 114 6.97 16.46 7.18
C MET A 114 5.75 16.77 6.33
N LYS A 115 5.98 17.01 5.05
CA LYS A 115 4.93 17.21 4.06
C LYS A 115 4.95 16.04 3.09
N ALA A 116 3.80 15.37 2.93
CA ALA A 116 3.70 14.16 2.13
C ALA A 116 2.30 13.98 1.54
N GLU A 117 2.21 13.26 0.42
CA GLU A 117 0.96 12.60 0.06
C GLU A 117 0.81 11.33 0.91
N VAL A 118 -0.34 11.17 1.55
CA VAL A 118 -0.65 10.02 2.41
C VAL A 118 -1.63 9.11 1.70
N TYR A 119 -1.23 7.86 1.47
CA TYR A 119 -2.11 6.78 1.06
C TYR A 119 -2.31 5.81 2.22
N MET A 120 -3.56 5.48 2.53
CA MET A 120 -3.88 4.50 3.56
C MET A 120 -4.95 3.53 3.06
N ASN A 121 -4.74 2.24 3.30
CA ASN A 121 -5.71 1.19 3.06
C ASN A 121 -5.88 0.41 4.36
N ILE A 122 -7.06 0.55 4.98
CA ILE A 122 -7.37 -0.12 6.25
C ILE A 122 -8.28 -1.32 6.01
N PRO A 123 -8.15 -2.41 6.78
CA PRO A 123 -9.07 -3.53 6.76
C PRO A 123 -10.53 -3.07 6.81
N ARG A 124 -11.33 -3.59 5.87
CA ARG A 124 -12.80 -3.40 5.84
C ARG A 124 -13.27 -1.94 5.78
N GLY A 125 -12.35 -1.00 5.59
CA GLY A 125 -12.62 0.38 5.23
C GLY A 125 -12.34 0.63 3.75
N ASN A 126 -12.59 1.86 3.32
CA ASN A 126 -12.11 2.32 2.03
C ASN A 126 -10.63 2.73 2.15
N SER A 127 -9.95 2.76 1.01
CA SER A 127 -8.70 3.50 0.88
C SER A 127 -8.94 5.01 1.09
N LEU A 128 -7.92 5.69 1.60
CA LEU A 128 -7.84 7.14 1.75
C LEU A 128 -6.58 7.63 1.02
N THR A 129 -6.68 8.76 0.32
CA THR A 129 -5.53 9.48 -0.22
C THR A 129 -5.66 10.95 0.11
N ILE A 130 -4.62 11.54 0.70
CA ILE A 130 -4.51 12.97 1.00
C ILE A 130 -3.27 13.49 0.29
N SER A 131 -3.44 14.21 -0.82
CA SER A 131 -2.33 14.59 -1.69
C SER A 131 -1.37 15.65 -1.14
N ASP A 132 -1.79 16.43 -0.13
CA ASP A 132 -0.96 17.51 0.42
C ASP A 132 -1.09 17.62 1.94
N MET A 133 -0.69 16.57 2.65
CA MET A 133 -0.79 16.53 4.11
C MET A 133 0.48 17.11 4.75
N THR A 134 0.29 18.05 5.69
CA THR A 134 1.32 18.39 6.67
C THR A 134 1.15 17.47 7.87
N ILE A 135 2.16 16.65 8.14
CA ILE A 135 2.25 15.75 9.28
C ILE A 135 3.09 16.46 10.33
N THR A 136 2.53 16.64 11.52
CA THR A 136 3.22 17.21 12.69
C THR A 136 3.38 16.15 13.78
N PRO A 137 4.18 16.39 14.83
CA PRO A 137 4.27 15.48 15.98
C PRO A 137 2.94 15.16 16.69
N GLU A 138 1.93 16.00 16.54
CA GLU A 138 0.58 15.84 17.07
C GLU A 138 -0.35 15.07 16.12
N THR A 139 0.11 14.76 14.90
CA THR A 139 -0.68 14.00 13.93
C THR A 139 -0.71 12.52 14.33
N GLU A 140 -1.91 12.00 14.58
CA GLU A 140 -2.17 10.58 14.78
C GLU A 140 -3.05 10.02 13.66
N LEU A 141 -2.64 8.88 13.10
CA LEU A 141 -3.40 8.15 12.09
C LEU A 141 -3.87 6.82 12.68
N THR A 142 -5.18 6.62 12.76
CA THR A 142 -5.75 5.31 13.11
C THR A 142 -5.61 4.37 11.92
N VAL A 143 -4.78 3.33 12.08
CA VAL A 143 -4.46 2.37 11.01
C VAL A 143 -5.20 1.03 11.17
N MET A 144 -5.67 0.71 12.37
CA MET A 144 -6.53 -0.45 12.62
C MET A 144 -7.65 -0.07 13.58
N ASN A 145 -8.89 -0.46 13.26
CA ASN A 145 -10.03 -0.36 14.16
C ASN A 145 -10.37 -1.76 14.70
N LEU A 146 -10.12 -1.98 15.98
CA LEU A 146 -10.21 -3.29 16.62
C LEU A 146 -11.66 -3.75 16.85
N TYR A 147 -12.65 -2.88 16.66
CA TYR A 147 -14.05 -3.27 16.71
C TYR A 147 -14.43 -4.21 15.54
N ASN A 148 -13.86 -4.00 14.36
CA ASN A 148 -14.25 -4.71 13.13
C ASN A 148 -13.11 -5.45 12.41
N THR A 149 -11.86 -5.23 12.82
CA THR A 149 -10.69 -5.88 12.20
C THR A 149 -10.47 -7.27 12.78
N TYR A 150 -10.39 -8.30 11.93
CA TYR A 150 -10.04 -9.65 12.36
C TYR A 150 -8.51 -9.81 12.50
N TYR A 151 -8.08 -10.75 13.34
CA TYR A 151 -6.69 -11.20 13.36
C TYR A 151 -6.23 -11.55 11.94
N THR A 152 -4.98 -11.25 11.61
CA THR A 152 -4.36 -11.40 10.28
C THR A 152 -4.86 -10.44 9.18
N GLU A 153 -5.83 -9.56 9.46
CA GLU A 153 -6.15 -8.45 8.56
C GLU A 153 -5.18 -7.28 8.79
N GLY A 154 -4.38 -6.96 7.78
CA GLY A 154 -3.36 -5.92 7.83
C GLY A 154 -3.78 -4.63 7.14
N PHE A 155 -3.07 -3.55 7.43
CA PHE A 155 -3.24 -2.27 6.75
C PHE A 155 -2.08 -1.98 5.81
N THR A 156 -2.22 -0.94 4.99
CA THR A 156 -1.10 -0.31 4.30
C THR A 156 -1.15 1.18 4.59
N LEU A 157 -0.02 1.75 5.00
CA LEU A 157 0.19 3.20 5.04
C LEU A 157 1.40 3.51 4.16
N ALA A 158 1.25 4.41 3.20
CA ALA A 158 2.34 4.93 2.41
C ALA A 158 2.40 6.46 2.49
N LEU A 159 3.62 6.97 2.55
CA LEU A 159 3.94 8.39 2.51
C LEU A 159 4.78 8.65 1.27
N HIS A 160 4.29 9.50 0.37
CA HIS A 160 5.00 9.92 -0.85
C HIS A 160 5.61 11.30 -0.65
N PHE A 161 6.88 11.39 -1.01
CA PHE A 161 7.66 12.62 -1.11
C PHE A 161 8.10 12.82 -2.56
N ASP A 162 8.77 13.93 -2.85
CA ASP A 162 9.17 14.30 -4.21
C ASP A 162 10.04 13.21 -4.89
N ASP A 163 11.03 12.68 -4.17
CA ASP A 163 12.03 11.75 -4.74
C ASP A 163 11.91 10.29 -4.26
N PHE A 164 11.10 10.04 -3.24
CA PHE A 164 10.93 8.70 -2.67
C PHE A 164 9.56 8.54 -1.98
N ALA A 165 9.20 7.30 -1.73
CA ALA A 165 8.05 6.95 -0.89
C ALA A 165 8.46 5.91 0.15
N VAL A 166 7.79 5.91 1.31
CA VAL A 166 7.90 4.82 2.29
C VAL A 166 6.54 4.19 2.51
N ALA A 167 6.51 2.89 2.82
CA ALA A 167 5.28 2.20 3.16
C ALA A 167 5.47 1.23 4.33
N ILE A 168 4.37 0.93 5.02
CA ILE A 168 4.31 0.03 6.16
C ILE A 168 3.15 -0.93 5.94
N GLU A 169 3.38 -2.21 6.21
CA GLU A 169 2.36 -3.24 6.09
C GLU A 169 2.64 -4.41 7.04
N PRO A 170 1.73 -4.70 7.99
CA PRO A 170 1.69 -6.03 8.61
C PRO A 170 1.21 -7.09 7.61
N SER A 171 2.03 -8.11 7.37
CA SER A 171 1.69 -9.24 6.49
C SER A 171 2.29 -10.57 6.96
N ALA A 172 1.76 -11.69 6.47
CA ALA A 172 2.24 -13.03 6.84
C ALA A 172 3.69 -13.28 6.37
N LEU A 173 4.54 -13.87 7.22
CA LEU A 173 5.77 -14.52 6.77
C LEU A 173 5.40 -15.80 6.03
N ASP A 174 5.77 -15.89 4.76
CA ASP A 174 5.64 -17.10 3.92
C ASP A 174 4.24 -17.74 3.90
N GLY A 175 3.19 -16.94 4.15
CA GLY A 175 1.79 -17.40 4.18
C GLY A 175 1.42 -18.25 5.40
N ILE A 176 2.27 -18.30 6.43
CA ILE A 176 2.04 -19.11 7.63
C ILE A 176 1.20 -18.32 8.65
N LYS A 177 0.02 -18.86 9.00
CA LYS A 177 -0.88 -18.27 10.00
C LYS A 177 -0.18 -18.14 11.36
N GLY A 178 -0.23 -16.95 11.95
CA GLY A 178 0.40 -16.64 13.24
C GLY A 178 1.86 -16.20 13.17
N GLN A 179 2.51 -16.28 12.01
CA GLN A 179 3.87 -15.78 11.78
C GLN A 179 3.88 -14.45 11.02
N GLY A 180 2.95 -13.54 11.32
CA GLY A 180 2.93 -12.23 10.67
C GLY A 180 4.12 -11.36 11.06
N ASP A 181 4.63 -10.49 10.20
CA ASP A 181 5.56 -9.43 10.62
C ASP A 181 5.11 -8.07 10.09
N VAL A 182 5.66 -6.99 10.61
CA VAL A 182 5.51 -5.65 10.04
C VAL A 182 6.65 -5.42 9.08
N PHE A 183 6.34 -5.30 7.79
CA PHE A 183 7.31 -4.94 6.78
C PHE A 183 7.27 -3.44 6.53
N VAL A 184 8.44 -2.90 6.23
CA VAL A 184 8.60 -1.56 5.71
C VAL A 184 9.14 -1.63 4.30
N TYR A 185 8.75 -0.66 3.49
CA TYR A 185 9.22 -0.51 2.13
C TYR A 185 9.70 0.91 1.90
N ALA A 186 10.69 1.05 1.03
CA ALA A 186 11.09 2.34 0.48
C ALA A 186 11.14 2.24 -1.03
N MET A 187 10.50 3.15 -1.74
CA MET A 187 10.57 3.24 -3.20
C MET A 187 11.33 4.51 -3.57
N THR A 188 12.37 4.35 -4.37
CA THR A 188 13.13 5.45 -4.97
C THR A 188 13.00 5.40 -6.49
N LYS A 189 13.67 6.29 -7.21
CA LYS A 189 13.81 6.18 -8.67
C LYS A 189 14.44 4.87 -9.14
N ASN A 190 15.39 4.32 -8.39
CA ASN A 190 16.26 3.23 -8.86
C ASN A 190 15.94 1.87 -8.23
N ALA A 191 15.30 1.85 -7.06
CA ALA A 191 15.07 0.62 -6.33
C ALA A 191 13.86 0.69 -5.40
N ILE A 192 13.34 -0.49 -5.08
CA ILE A 192 12.34 -0.73 -4.06
C ILE A 192 12.97 -1.64 -3.02
N TYR A 193 13.04 -1.14 -1.80
CA TYR A 193 13.61 -1.84 -0.67
C TYR A 193 12.48 -2.44 0.16
N LYS A 194 12.70 -3.64 0.68
CA LYS A 194 11.84 -4.29 1.68
C LYS A 194 12.69 -4.64 2.90
N ASP A 195 12.20 -4.32 4.10
CA ASP A 195 12.87 -4.70 5.35
C ASP A 195 11.86 -4.98 6.48
N PHE A 196 12.35 -5.46 7.62
CA PHE A 196 11.58 -5.60 8.85
C PHE A 196 11.40 -4.25 9.55
N GLY A 197 10.16 -3.91 9.89
CA GLY A 197 9.79 -2.67 10.58
C GLY A 197 10.41 -2.54 11.97
N SER A 198 10.63 -3.66 12.66
CA SER A 198 11.29 -3.71 13.98
C SER A 198 12.71 -3.13 14.00
N ARG A 199 13.36 -2.97 12.83
CA ARG A 199 14.66 -2.30 12.72
C ARG A 199 14.56 -0.77 12.74
N TYR A 200 13.36 -0.22 12.58
CA TYR A 200 13.13 1.22 12.43
C TYR A 200 12.28 1.79 13.56
N PHE A 201 11.28 1.06 14.04
CA PHE A 201 10.41 1.51 15.14
C PHE A 201 9.87 0.32 15.95
N ASP A 202 9.25 0.61 17.10
CA ASP A 202 8.57 -0.41 17.90
C ASP A 202 7.26 -0.87 17.23
N ILE A 203 7.21 -2.15 16.87
CA ILE A 203 6.09 -2.76 16.15
C ILE A 203 5.15 -3.57 17.05
N ALA A 204 5.38 -3.61 18.37
CA ALA A 204 4.68 -4.49 19.29
C ALA A 204 3.16 -4.28 19.26
N ALA A 205 2.71 -3.01 19.27
CA ALA A 205 1.29 -2.66 19.19
C ALA A 205 0.62 -3.21 17.92
N ILE A 206 1.30 -3.16 16.77
CA ILE A 206 0.76 -3.68 15.51
C ILE A 206 0.73 -5.22 15.54
N LEU A 207 1.84 -5.86 15.95
CA LEU A 207 1.96 -7.32 15.91
C LEU A 207 0.97 -8.02 16.84
N LYS A 208 0.71 -7.45 18.01
CA LYS A 208 -0.25 -7.99 18.99
C LYS A 208 -1.62 -8.25 18.36
N TYR A 209 -2.09 -7.34 17.50
CA TYR A 209 -3.39 -7.50 16.83
C TYR A 209 -3.28 -8.22 15.48
N TYR A 210 -2.14 -8.15 14.81
CA TYR A 210 -1.98 -8.86 13.55
C TYR A 210 -1.84 -10.38 13.75
N ARG A 211 -1.11 -10.83 14.77
CA ARG A 211 -0.88 -12.26 15.06
C ARG A 211 -2.00 -12.90 15.88
N GLY A 212 -2.73 -12.10 16.66
CA GLY A 212 -3.63 -12.57 17.73
C GLY A 212 -2.87 -13.10 18.92
#